data_AF-A0A962DKT0-F1
#
_entry.id   AF-A0A962DKT0-F1
#
_cell.length_a   1.000
_cell.length_b   1.000
_cell.length_c   1.000
_cell.angle_alpha   90.00
_cell.angle_beta   90.00
_cell.angle_gamma   90.00
#
_symmetry.space_group_name_H-M   'P 1'
#
loop_
_entity.id
_entity.type
_entity.pdbx_description
1 polymer ?
#
loop_
_entity_poly.entity_id
_entity_poly.type
_entity_poly.pdbx_seq_one_letter_code
_entity_poly.pdbx_strand_id
1 'polypeptide(L)'
;MPQTVTQPESTSGDWRSLCSTRRIDPAEVEMVASRYIAYRTYMKAHGGGLPLAGWFRFYRQEKASESGDQTGGVVGGCSATGEAIEQNVLTDPQGFLEILRLQLETLHST
;
A
#
# COMPACT_ATOMS: atom_id res chain seq x y z
N MET A 1 -1.68 -41.86 -8.17
CA MET A 1 -1.24 -41.18 -6.95
C MET A 1 -1.00 -39.72 -7.30
N PRO A 2 -1.89 -38.78 -6.96
CA PRO A 2 -1.65 -37.37 -7.23
C PRO A 2 -0.53 -36.85 -6.30
N GLN A 3 0.38 -36.08 -6.88
CA GLN A 3 1.56 -35.57 -6.18
C GLN A 3 1.18 -34.40 -5.27
N THR A 4 1.58 -34.51 -4.01
CA THR A 4 1.55 -33.42 -3.04
C THR A 4 2.62 -32.40 -3.44
N VAL A 5 2.20 -31.34 -4.14
CA VAL A 5 3.04 -30.16 -4.33
C VAL A 5 3.19 -29.49 -2.97
N THR A 6 4.34 -29.71 -2.34
CA THR A 6 4.75 -28.96 -1.15
C THR A 6 5.22 -27.59 -1.66
N GLN A 7 4.32 -26.61 -1.64
CA GLN A 7 4.72 -25.21 -1.78
C GLN A 7 5.61 -24.84 -0.58
N PRO A 8 6.77 -24.18 -0.78
CA PRO A 8 7.57 -23.72 0.34
C PRO A 8 6.82 -22.59 1.06
N GLU A 9 6.46 -22.85 2.31
CA GLU A 9 5.91 -21.87 3.24
C GLU A 9 7.02 -20.87 3.60
N SER A 10 7.11 -19.78 2.85
CA SER A 10 7.90 -18.61 3.22
C SER A 10 7.25 -17.94 4.43
N THR A 11 7.74 -18.31 5.60
CA THR A 11 7.36 -17.84 6.93
C THR A 11 7.91 -16.44 7.21
N SER A 12 7.37 -15.45 6.49
CA SER A 12 7.34 -14.05 6.91
C SER A 12 5.89 -13.62 6.76
N GLY A 13 5.21 -13.33 7.89
CA GLY A 13 3.75 -13.22 8.02
C GLY A 13 3.06 -12.70 6.76
N ASP A 14 2.27 -13.57 6.11
CA ASP A 14 1.72 -13.38 4.78
C ASP A 14 0.83 -12.12 4.72
N TRP A 15 1.44 -11.01 4.29
CA TRP A 15 0.79 -9.71 4.20
C TRP A 15 -0.44 -9.75 3.28
N ARG A 16 -0.49 -10.68 2.31
CA ARG A 16 -1.66 -10.86 1.44
C ARG A 16 -2.83 -11.45 2.21
N SER A 17 -2.59 -12.42 3.08
CA SER A 17 -3.62 -12.94 4.00
C SER A 17 -4.13 -11.85 4.95
N LEU A 18 -3.24 -10.94 5.40
CA LEU A 18 -3.63 -9.82 6.25
C LEU A 18 -4.46 -8.76 5.49
N CYS A 19 -4.15 -8.50 4.21
CA CYS A 19 -4.98 -7.69 3.32
C CYS A 19 -6.43 -8.21 3.26
N SER A 20 -6.60 -9.51 3.00
CA SER A 20 -7.93 -10.13 2.94
C SER A 20 -8.71 -9.99 4.26
N THR A 21 -8.04 -10.20 5.39
CA THR A 21 -8.66 -10.10 6.73
C THR A 21 -9.12 -8.67 7.04
N ARG A 22 -8.35 -7.67 6.61
CA ARG A 22 -8.63 -6.25 6.86
C ARG A 22 -9.44 -5.58 5.76
N ARG A 23 -9.81 -6.32 4.71
CA ARG A 23 -10.45 -5.77 3.49
C ARG A 23 -9.64 -4.63 2.88
N ILE A 24 -8.33 -4.80 2.85
CA ILE A 24 -7.40 -3.87 2.22
C ILE A 24 -7.02 -4.44 0.86
N ASP A 25 -7.08 -3.61 -0.19
CA ASP A 25 -6.68 -4.05 -1.52
C ASP A 25 -5.15 -4.31 -1.57
N PRO A 26 -4.71 -5.55 -1.84
CA PRO A 26 -3.29 -5.84 -1.98
C PRO A 26 -2.62 -5.05 -3.12
N ALA A 27 -3.33 -4.68 -4.17
CA ALA A 27 -2.79 -3.87 -5.25
C ALA A 27 -2.46 -2.44 -4.80
N GLU A 28 -3.27 -1.86 -3.90
CA GLU A 28 -2.98 -0.56 -3.28
C GLU A 28 -1.68 -0.65 -2.44
N VAL A 29 -1.52 -1.73 -1.67
CA VAL A 29 -0.31 -1.97 -0.86
C VAL A 29 0.94 -2.08 -1.74
N GLU A 30 0.88 -2.84 -2.83
CA GLU A 30 2.00 -2.99 -3.78
C GLU A 30 2.37 -1.65 -4.45
N MET A 31 1.35 -0.88 -4.83
CA MET A 31 1.53 0.45 -5.42
C MET A 31 2.17 1.43 -4.44
N VAL A 32 1.72 1.46 -3.18
CA VAL A 32 2.29 2.33 -2.14
C VAL A 32 3.71 1.88 -1.75
N ALA A 33 3.97 0.58 -1.68
CA ALA A 33 5.32 0.03 -1.46
C ALA A 33 6.29 0.49 -2.56
N SER A 34 5.86 0.40 -3.82
CA SER A 34 6.65 0.86 -4.98
C SER A 34 6.97 2.36 -4.90
N ARG A 35 6.00 3.20 -4.51
CA ARG A 35 6.23 4.64 -4.29
C ARG A 35 7.24 4.90 -3.18
N TYR A 36 7.16 4.17 -2.07
CA TYR A 36 8.14 4.31 -0.98
C TYR A 36 9.54 3.90 -1.42
N ILE A 37 9.68 2.79 -2.16
CA ILE A 37 10.98 2.34 -2.70
C ILE A 37 11.57 3.40 -3.66
N ALA A 38 10.75 3.95 -4.55
CA ALA A 38 11.17 5.03 -5.45
C ALA A 38 11.62 6.28 -4.67
N TYR A 39 10.85 6.69 -3.67
CA TYR A 39 11.21 7.78 -2.76
C TYR A 39 12.55 7.53 -2.06
N ARG A 40 12.73 6.35 -1.47
CA ARG A 40 13.97 5.97 -0.78
C ARG A 40 15.15 5.97 -1.73
N THR A 41 14.97 5.47 -2.95
CA THR A 41 16.01 5.44 -3.99
C THR A 41 16.43 6.86 -4.37
N TYR A 42 15.47 7.75 -4.63
CA TYR A 42 15.74 9.16 -4.92
C TYR A 42 16.48 9.84 -3.75
N MET A 43 16.03 9.60 -2.52
CA MET A 43 16.60 10.26 -1.34
C MET A 43 17.99 9.75 -0.92
N LYS A 44 18.47 8.61 -1.46
CA LYS A 44 19.84 8.12 -1.19
C LYS A 44 20.90 9.18 -1.53
N ALA A 45 20.68 9.96 -2.58
CA ALA A 45 21.59 11.03 -2.99
C ALA A 45 21.33 12.38 -2.28
N HIS A 46 20.24 12.51 -1.51
CA HIS A 46 19.73 13.79 -0.99
C HIS A 46 19.70 13.87 0.55
N GLY A 47 20.59 13.13 1.23
CA GLY A 47 20.75 13.23 2.69
C GLY A 47 19.86 12.30 3.53
N GLY A 48 19.31 11.24 2.91
CA GLY A 48 18.54 10.23 3.62
C GLY A 48 17.09 10.65 3.84
N GLY A 49 16.18 9.94 3.15
CA GLY A 49 14.76 10.23 3.23
C GLY A 49 14.16 9.92 4.60
N LEU A 50 12.92 10.34 4.79
CA LEU A 50 12.10 9.99 5.95
C LEU A 50 12.01 8.47 6.13
N PRO A 51 11.94 8.00 7.39
CA PRO A 51 11.59 6.61 7.67
C PRO A 51 10.14 6.33 7.26
N LEU A 52 9.80 5.05 7.06
CA LEU A 52 8.49 4.60 6.54
C LEU A 52 7.30 5.27 7.21
N ALA A 53 7.24 5.28 8.55
CA ALA A 53 6.13 5.89 9.28
C ALA A 53 6.01 7.41 9.05
N GLY A 54 7.15 8.11 8.96
CA GLY A 54 7.18 9.54 8.67
C GLY A 54 6.73 9.84 7.25
N TRP A 55 7.27 9.11 6.27
CA TRP A 55 6.86 9.23 4.87
C TRP A 55 5.38 8.88 4.67
N PHE A 56 4.90 7.81 5.29
CA PHE A 56 3.51 7.36 5.19
C PHE A 56 2.53 8.41 5.75
N ARG A 57 2.90 9.10 6.84
CA ARG A 57 2.10 10.21 7.37
C ARG A 57 1.94 11.32 6.33
N PHE A 58 3.00 11.72 5.64
CA PHE A 58 2.92 12.73 4.58
C PHE A 58 2.12 12.22 3.38
N TYR A 59 2.38 10.99 2.92
CA TYR A 59 1.62 10.37 1.83
C TYR A 59 0.11 10.40 2.09
N ARG A 60 -0.31 10.06 3.31
CA ARG A 60 -1.71 10.09 3.71
C ARG A 60 -2.30 11.51 3.72
N GLN A 61 -1.52 12.51 4.14
CA GLN A 61 -1.96 13.91 4.12
C GLN A 61 -2.19 14.39 2.68
N GLU A 62 -1.28 14.09 1.76
CA GLU A 62 -1.45 14.40 0.33
C GLU A 62 -2.71 13.73 -0.23
N LYS A 63 -2.92 12.44 0.10
CA LYS A 63 -4.12 11.69 -0.30
C LYS A 63 -5.43 12.25 0.25
N ALA A 64 -5.42 12.70 1.50
CA ALA A 64 -6.59 13.34 2.09
C ALA A 64 -6.90 14.69 1.40
N SER A 65 -5.88 15.48 1.06
CA SER A 65 -6.04 16.74 0.33
C SER A 65 -6.61 16.53 -1.08
N GLU A 66 -6.12 15.53 -1.83
CA GLU A 66 -6.65 15.15 -3.14
C GLU A 66 -8.14 14.73 -3.07
N SER A 67 -8.55 14.12 -1.96
CA SER A 67 -9.92 13.62 -1.77
C SER A 67 -10.90 14.72 -1.33
N GLY A 68 -10.43 15.73 -0.59
CA GLY A 68 -11.23 16.87 -0.15
C GLY A 68 -11.77 17.69 -1.32
N ASP A 69 -10.96 17.85 -2.38
CA ASP A 69 -11.33 18.59 -3.60
C ASP A 69 -12.39 17.86 -4.45
N GLN A 70 -12.64 16.57 -4.19
CA GLN A 70 -13.67 15.79 -4.89
C GLN A 70 -15.09 15.96 -4.29
N THR A 71 -15.24 16.70 -3.18
CA THR A 71 -16.56 16.97 -2.58
C THR A 71 -17.28 18.19 -3.18
N GLY A 72 -16.62 18.93 -4.09
CA GLY A 72 -17.17 20.11 -4.75
C GLY A 72 -17.34 19.95 -6.26
N GLY A 73 -18.43 19.33 -6.70
CA GLY A 73 -18.95 19.47 -8.08
C GLY A 73 -18.71 18.27 -9.00
N VAL A 74 -19.82 17.63 -9.38
CA VAL A 74 -19.90 16.61 -10.45
C VAL A 74 -19.50 17.22 -11.80
N VAL A 75 -18.58 16.60 -12.56
CA VAL A 75 -18.75 16.13 -13.98
C VAL A 75 -17.49 15.33 -14.43
N GLY A 76 -17.71 14.05 -14.78
CA GLY A 76 -17.16 13.41 -15.98
C GLY A 76 -15.65 13.12 -16.09
N GLY A 77 -15.23 11.98 -15.56
CA GLY A 77 -14.03 11.26 -16.03
C GLY A 77 -14.36 9.77 -16.12
N CYS A 78 -14.34 9.21 -17.33
CA CYS A 78 -14.60 7.79 -17.56
C CYS A 78 -13.70 6.90 -16.70
N SER A 79 -14.28 6.25 -15.68
CA SER A 79 -13.85 4.90 -15.30
C SER A 79 -15.11 4.05 -15.14
N ALA A 80 -15.30 3.15 -16.09
CA ALA A 80 -16.40 2.20 -16.14
C ALA A 80 -16.16 1.08 -15.13
N THR A 81 -16.33 1.39 -13.84
CA THR A 81 -16.76 0.47 -12.76
C THR A 81 -16.96 1.33 -11.52
N GLY A 82 -18.22 1.63 -11.21
CA GLY A 82 -18.66 2.48 -10.11
C GLY A 82 -18.58 1.82 -8.74
N GLU A 83 -17.42 1.30 -8.35
CA GLU A 83 -17.07 1.19 -6.94
C GLU A 83 -16.09 2.33 -6.65
N ALA A 84 -16.48 3.24 -5.76
CA ALA A 84 -15.49 4.11 -5.14
C ALA A 84 -14.45 3.18 -4.51
N ILE A 85 -13.26 3.08 -5.10
CA ILE A 85 -12.16 2.30 -4.54
C ILE A 85 -11.94 2.86 -3.14
N GLU A 86 -12.32 2.08 -2.12
CA GLU A 86 -12.12 2.48 -0.73
C GLU A 86 -10.64 2.82 -0.57
N GLN A 87 -10.33 4.07 -0.23
CA GLN A 87 -8.95 4.48 -0.01
C GLN A 87 -8.52 3.96 1.36
N ASN A 88 -8.05 2.71 1.43
CA ASN A 88 -7.74 2.05 2.69
C ASN A 88 -6.64 2.77 3.47
N VAL A 89 -5.76 3.50 2.77
CA VAL A 89 -4.77 4.41 3.37
C VAL A 89 -5.40 5.49 4.28
N LEU A 90 -6.64 5.89 4.01
CA LEU A 90 -7.39 6.89 4.78
C LEU A 90 -8.28 6.25 5.85
N THR A 91 -8.90 5.10 5.55
CA THR A 91 -9.92 4.48 6.42
C THR A 91 -9.33 3.56 7.50
N ASP A 92 -8.27 2.79 7.22
CA ASP A 92 -7.49 2.02 8.22
C ASP A 92 -5.98 2.29 8.07
N PRO A 93 -5.50 3.49 8.44
CA PRO A 93 -4.11 3.86 8.23
C PRO A 93 -3.12 3.03 9.06
N GLN A 94 -3.54 2.52 10.22
CA GLN A 94 -2.66 1.70 11.06
C GLN A 94 -2.52 0.29 10.49
N GLY A 95 -3.63 -0.35 10.12
CA GLY A 95 -3.58 -1.65 9.46
C GLY A 95 -2.89 -1.61 8.11
N PHE A 96 -3.11 -0.55 7.34
CA PHE A 96 -2.39 -0.35 6.09
C PHE A 96 -0.88 -0.22 6.31
N LEU A 97 -0.44 0.57 7.29
CA LEU A 97 0.98 0.73 7.59
C LEU A 97 1.64 -0.57 8.06
N GLU A 98 0.93 -1.37 8.85
CA GLU A 98 1.39 -2.69 9.31
C GLU A 98 1.61 -3.64 8.13
N ILE A 99 0.61 -3.77 7.25
CA ILE A 99 0.70 -4.59 6.04
C ILE A 99 1.81 -4.09 5.12
N LEU A 100 1.89 -2.77 4.90
CA LEU A 100 2.92 -2.14 4.07
C LEU A 100 4.33 -2.47 4.58
N ARG A 101 4.52 -2.48 5.90
CA ARG A 101 5.79 -2.87 6.51
C ARG A 101 6.14 -4.33 6.20
N LEU A 102 5.21 -5.26 6.38
CA LEU A 102 5.42 -6.68 6.10
C LEU A 102 5.78 -6.93 4.63
N GLN A 103 5.11 -6.23 3.70
CA GLN A 103 5.43 -6.32 2.28
C GLN A 103 6.84 -5.79 1.99
N LEU A 104 7.24 -4.66 2.57
CA LEU A 104 8.59 -4.11 2.38
C LEU A 104 9.69 -5.01 2.96
N GLU A 105 9.43 -5.67 4.11
CA GLU A 105 10.35 -6.66 4.69
C GLU A 105 10.51 -7.89 3.77
N THR A 106 9.42 -8.32 3.11
CA THR A 106 9.44 -9.40 2.12
C THR A 106 10.33 -9.03 0.93
N LEU A 107 10.21 -7.81 0.40
CA LEU A 107 10.98 -7.33 -0.76
C LEU A 107 12.48 -7.11 -0.47
N HIS A 108 12.86 -6.89 0.79
CA HIS A 108 14.28 -6.78 1.17
C HIS A 108 14.94 -8.14 1.43
N SER A 109 14.15 -9.20 1.58
CA SER A 109 14.64 -10.55 1.84
C SER A 109 14.89 -11.37 0.57
N THR A 110 14.51 -10.83 -0.59
CA THR A 110 14.73 -11.37 -1.94
C THR A 110 15.91 -10.70 -2.64
#